data_AF-A0A412J6A7-F1
#
_entry.id   AF-A0A412J6A7-F1
#
_cell.length_a   1.000
_cell.length_b   1.000
_cell.length_c   1.000
_cell.angle_alpha   90.00
_cell.angle_beta   90.00
_cell.angle_gamma   90.00
#
_symmetry.space_group_name_H-M   'P 1'
#
loop_
_entity.id
_entity.type
_entity.pdbx_description
1 polymer ?
#
loop_
_entity_poly.entity_id
_entity_poly.type
_entity_poly.pdbx_seq_one_letter_code
_entity_poly.pdbx_strand_id
1 'polypeptide(L)'
;MARPKSFKEDELIALINEYYLKYPNMTIKVSDLERYANAHGHPEFKSHSIRRCPRAKQYIDQINANNQVTLETTIVTWRQLDVDAFLNLNRSRSDLKNALIQRDNYYGEVCRSAGEFLRDKKQLEAKITRMKSEINDLKNQVAELEQMNTKRINRYSQVMLSKMKKVLDTYVYPDIANEILKKEGLGSLFGLYVNPESVESEMITPESVLEITSNQNISDEDDTVDSIQDLMGGFDDE
;
A
#
# COMPACT_ATOMS: atom_id res chain seq x y z
N MET A 1 -38.12 -35.53 36.33
CA MET A 1 -37.45 -34.21 36.47
C MET A 1 -36.84 -33.83 35.14
N ALA A 2 -37.07 -32.61 34.65
CA ALA A 2 -36.50 -32.15 33.38
C ALA A 2 -34.99 -31.91 33.53
N ARG A 3 -34.20 -32.40 32.57
CA ARG A 3 -32.73 -32.24 32.57
C ARG A 3 -32.38 -30.75 32.52
N PRO A 4 -31.47 -30.24 33.38
CA PRO A 4 -31.09 -28.83 33.37
C PRO A 4 -30.44 -28.44 32.03
N LYS A 5 -30.66 -27.20 31.59
CA LYS A 5 -30.09 -26.64 30.36
C LYS A 5 -28.56 -26.57 30.49
N SER A 6 -27.86 -26.90 29.40
CA SER A 6 -26.39 -26.96 29.37
C SER A 6 -25.72 -25.59 29.22
N PHE A 7 -26.48 -24.51 29.03
CA PHE A 7 -25.98 -23.16 28.75
C PHE A 7 -26.95 -22.10 29.28
N LYS A 8 -26.48 -20.87 29.43
CA LYS A 8 -27.31 -19.72 29.79
C LYS A 8 -27.94 -19.10 28.54
N GLU A 9 -29.19 -18.69 28.65
CA GLU A 9 -29.93 -18.13 27.51
C GLU A 9 -29.34 -16.81 27.02
N ASP A 10 -28.78 -15.99 27.90
CA ASP A 10 -28.22 -14.69 27.53
C ASP A 10 -26.90 -14.85 26.72
N GLU A 11 -26.12 -15.90 26.99
CA GLU A 11 -24.92 -16.25 26.21
C GLU A 11 -25.30 -16.68 24.78
N LEU A 12 -26.41 -17.41 24.62
CA LEU A 12 -26.92 -17.78 23.30
C LEU A 12 -27.40 -16.55 22.51
N ILE A 13 -28.05 -15.59 23.16
CA ILE A 13 -28.48 -14.35 22.51
C ILE A 13 -27.26 -13.51 22.09
N ALA A 14 -26.22 -13.43 22.92
CA ALA A 14 -24.98 -12.76 22.56
C ALA A 14 -24.33 -13.38 21.31
N LEU A 15 -24.27 -14.71 21.24
CA LEU A 15 -23.77 -15.43 20.06
C LEU A 15 -24.60 -15.15 18.80
N ILE A 16 -25.93 -15.11 18.92
CA ILE A 16 -26.83 -14.77 17.80
C ILE A 16 -26.53 -13.35 17.29
N ASN A 17 -26.30 -12.40 18.19
CA ASN A 17 -25.96 -11.03 17.82
C ASN A 17 -24.60 -10.93 17.14
N GLU A 18 -23.60 -11.63 17.64
CA GLU A 18 -22.27 -11.66 17.03
C GLU A 18 -22.33 -12.24 15.61
N TYR A 19 -23.05 -13.36 15.44
CA TYR A 19 -23.27 -13.97 14.14
C TYR A 19 -23.98 -12.99 13.18
N TYR A 20 -25.01 -12.31 13.65
CA TYR A 20 -25.77 -11.33 12.86
C TYR A 20 -24.93 -10.12 12.45
N LEU A 21 -24.06 -9.61 13.32
CA LEU A 21 -23.13 -8.53 12.99
C LEU A 21 -22.14 -8.93 11.89
N LYS A 22 -21.70 -10.18 11.89
CA LYS A 22 -20.75 -10.70 10.88
C LYS A 22 -21.41 -11.00 9.54
N TYR A 23 -22.67 -11.44 9.55
CA TYR A 23 -23.45 -11.79 8.36
C TYR A 23 -24.78 -11.01 8.33
N PRO A 24 -24.75 -9.69 8.10
CA PRO A 24 -25.94 -8.86 8.11
C PRO A 24 -26.89 -9.21 6.96
N ASN A 25 -28.20 -9.00 7.17
CA ASN A 25 -29.26 -9.23 6.18
C ASN A 25 -29.41 -10.67 5.65
N MET A 26 -28.71 -11.65 6.23
CA MET A 26 -28.91 -13.07 5.90
C MET A 26 -29.95 -13.72 6.82
N THR A 27 -30.69 -14.68 6.28
CA THR A 27 -31.58 -15.52 7.10
C THR A 27 -30.74 -16.40 8.02
N ILE A 28 -30.87 -16.20 9.32
CA ILE A 28 -30.18 -16.97 10.35
C ILE A 28 -30.81 -18.37 10.42
N LYS A 29 -30.02 -19.40 10.06
CA LYS A 29 -30.39 -20.81 10.23
C LYS A 29 -29.74 -21.38 11.48
N VAL A 30 -30.48 -22.19 12.23
CA VAL A 30 -29.97 -22.80 13.47
C VAL A 30 -28.76 -23.73 13.23
N SER A 31 -28.69 -24.39 12.08
CA SER A 31 -27.52 -25.20 11.68
C SER A 31 -26.25 -24.38 11.53
N ASP A 32 -26.39 -23.14 11.06
CA ASP A 32 -25.26 -22.27 10.75
C ASP A 32 -24.75 -21.62 12.04
N LEU A 33 -25.67 -21.31 12.97
CA LEU A 33 -25.32 -20.92 14.34
C LEU A 33 -24.56 -22.02 15.09
N GLU A 34 -24.96 -23.29 14.96
CA GLU A 34 -24.22 -24.40 15.58
C GLU A 34 -22.79 -24.53 15.01
N ARG A 35 -22.64 -24.40 13.68
CA ARG A 35 -21.30 -24.39 13.06
C ARG A 35 -20.47 -23.21 13.55
N TYR A 36 -21.09 -22.03 13.67
CA TYR A 36 -20.44 -20.83 14.16
C TYR A 36 -20.00 -20.97 15.61
N ALA A 37 -20.88 -21.46 16.48
CA ALA A 37 -20.60 -21.73 17.89
C ALA A 37 -19.40 -22.66 18.07
N ASN A 38 -19.38 -23.78 17.32
CA ASN A 38 -18.28 -24.74 17.36
C ASN A 38 -16.95 -24.11 16.92
N ALA A 39 -16.96 -23.26 15.88
CA ALA A 39 -15.76 -22.59 15.40
C ALA A 39 -15.21 -21.55 16.39
N HIS A 40 -16.05 -21.00 17.27
CA HIS A 40 -15.67 -19.99 18.27
C HIS A 40 -15.53 -20.57 19.69
N GLY A 41 -15.39 -21.91 19.81
CA GLY A 41 -15.08 -22.57 21.08
C GLY A 41 -16.28 -22.87 21.98
N HIS A 42 -17.51 -22.80 21.45
CA HIS A 42 -18.75 -23.03 22.19
C HIS A 42 -19.53 -24.28 21.71
N PRO A 43 -19.02 -25.51 21.95
CA PRO A 43 -19.65 -26.75 21.51
C PRO A 43 -20.96 -27.11 22.26
N GLU A 44 -21.29 -26.39 23.32
CA GLU A 44 -22.51 -26.52 24.10
C GLU A 44 -23.77 -26.09 23.32
N PHE A 45 -23.65 -25.17 22.37
CA PHE A 45 -24.76 -24.65 21.57
C PHE A 45 -25.07 -25.54 20.36
N LYS A 46 -25.64 -26.71 20.65
CA LYS A 46 -26.09 -27.65 19.62
C LYS A 46 -27.42 -27.24 18.98
N SER A 47 -27.63 -27.59 17.71
CA SER A 47 -28.85 -27.24 16.96
C SER A 47 -30.12 -27.65 17.70
N HIS A 48 -30.14 -28.86 18.29
CA HIS A 48 -31.32 -29.36 19.00
C HIS A 48 -31.64 -28.55 20.25
N SER A 49 -30.62 -28.01 20.93
CA SER A 49 -30.80 -27.22 22.14
C SER A 49 -31.25 -25.80 21.83
N ILE A 50 -30.70 -25.18 20.78
CA ILE A 50 -31.12 -23.86 20.29
C ILE A 50 -32.60 -23.89 19.90
N ARG A 51 -33.03 -24.91 19.15
CA ARG A 51 -34.44 -25.09 18.74
C ARG A 51 -35.40 -25.24 19.92
N ARG A 52 -34.93 -25.80 21.05
CA ARG A 52 -35.73 -26.01 22.27
C ARG A 52 -35.79 -24.79 23.18
N CYS A 53 -35.08 -23.71 22.88
CA CYS A 53 -35.15 -22.44 23.60
C CYS A 53 -36.15 -21.48 22.92
N PRO A 54 -37.35 -21.25 23.50
CA PRO A 54 -38.38 -20.40 22.88
C PRO A 54 -37.91 -18.96 22.66
N ARG A 55 -37.18 -18.41 23.63
CA ARG A 55 -36.65 -17.03 23.58
C ARG A 55 -35.68 -16.82 22.42
N ALA A 56 -34.74 -17.75 22.23
CA ALA A 56 -33.80 -17.72 21.11
C ALA A 56 -34.50 -17.88 19.76
N LYS A 57 -35.50 -18.78 19.68
CA LYS A 57 -36.30 -18.97 18.48
C LYS A 57 -37.06 -17.71 18.09
N GLN A 58 -37.80 -17.11 19.03
CA GLN A 58 -38.52 -15.85 18.80
C GLN A 58 -37.58 -14.73 18.34
N TYR A 59 -36.39 -14.65 18.94
CA TYR A 59 -35.40 -13.63 18.58
C TYR A 59 -34.86 -13.82 17.15
N ILE A 60 -34.52 -15.06 16.77
CA ILE A 60 -34.10 -15.40 15.41
C ILE A 60 -35.23 -15.12 14.40
N ASP A 61 -36.46 -15.51 14.72
CA ASP A 61 -37.62 -15.28 13.86
C ASP A 61 -37.86 -13.77 13.65
N GLN A 62 -37.69 -12.96 14.70
CA GLN A 62 -37.79 -11.50 14.62
C GLN A 62 -36.70 -10.88 13.74
N ILE A 63 -35.43 -11.29 13.92
CA ILE A 63 -34.32 -10.82 13.07
C ILE A 63 -34.56 -11.20 11.60
N ASN A 64 -35.00 -12.43 11.35
CA ASN A 64 -35.26 -12.90 10.00
C ASN A 64 -36.43 -12.17 9.33
N ALA A 65 -37.51 -11.89 10.07
CA ALA A 65 -38.63 -11.08 9.58
C ALA A 65 -38.18 -9.65 9.24
N ASN A 66 -37.37 -9.03 10.11
CA ASN A 66 -36.82 -7.70 9.85
C ASN A 66 -35.90 -7.68 8.62
N ASN A 67 -35.06 -8.71 8.43
CA ASN A 67 -34.20 -8.84 7.26
C ASN A 67 -35.02 -8.98 5.97
N GLN A 68 -36.11 -9.78 6.00
CA GLN A 68 -37.00 -9.92 4.85
C GLN A 68 -37.66 -8.59 4.48
N VAL A 69 -38.23 -7.87 5.45
CA VAL A 69 -38.79 -6.53 5.23
C VAL A 69 -37.73 -5.59 4.65
N THR A 70 -36.50 -5.59 5.19
CA THR A 70 -35.43 -4.71 4.72
C THR A 70 -35.02 -5.01 3.27
N LEU A 71 -34.88 -6.30 2.92
CA LEU A 71 -34.58 -6.74 1.56
C LEU A 71 -35.74 -6.43 0.59
N GLU A 72 -36.98 -6.67 1.00
CA GLU A 72 -38.18 -6.36 0.21
C GLU A 72 -38.29 -4.84 -0.03
N THR A 73 -38.10 -4.01 0.99
CA THR A 73 -38.12 -2.55 0.84
C THR A 73 -36.95 -2.04 -0.03
N THR A 74 -35.81 -2.73 -0.02
CA THR A 74 -34.65 -2.39 -0.86
C THR A 74 -34.82 -2.79 -2.34
N ILE A 75 -35.58 -3.84 -2.64
CA ILE A 75 -35.65 -4.46 -3.98
C ILE A 75 -37.02 -4.28 -4.66
N VAL A 76 -38.10 -4.01 -3.93
CA VAL A 76 -39.45 -4.00 -4.51
C VAL A 76 -39.78 -2.61 -5.08
N THR A 77 -39.64 -2.55 -6.41
CA THR A 77 -40.07 -1.45 -7.27
C THR A 77 -41.58 -1.20 -7.18
N TRP A 78 -41.99 0.01 -7.61
CA TRP A 78 -43.40 0.41 -7.73
C TRP A 78 -44.24 -0.64 -8.46
N ARG A 79 -45.29 -1.14 -7.81
CA ARG A 79 -46.30 -2.01 -8.42
C ARG A 79 -47.59 -1.22 -8.67
N GLN A 80 -48.01 -1.22 -9.93
CA GLN A 80 -49.28 -0.64 -10.34
C GLN A 80 -50.44 -1.31 -9.58
N LEU A 81 -51.40 -0.50 -9.11
CA LEU A 81 -52.60 -1.03 -8.45
C LEU A 81 -53.55 -1.59 -9.51
N ASP A 82 -53.87 -2.88 -9.42
CA ASP A 82 -55.04 -3.44 -10.08
C ASP A 82 -56.27 -3.04 -9.25
N VAL A 83 -57.01 -2.05 -9.76
CA VAL A 83 -58.14 -1.44 -9.04
C VAL A 83 -59.27 -2.44 -8.88
N ASP A 84 -59.57 -3.23 -9.92
CA ASP A 84 -60.67 -4.18 -9.90
C ASP A 84 -60.38 -5.34 -8.94
N ALA A 85 -59.16 -5.89 -8.96
CA ALA A 85 -58.75 -6.91 -8.01
C ALA A 85 -58.74 -6.37 -6.56
N PHE A 86 -58.30 -5.13 -6.36
CA PHE A 86 -58.23 -4.49 -5.04
C PHE A 86 -59.61 -4.25 -4.43
N LEU A 87 -60.58 -3.79 -5.24
CA LEU A 87 -61.96 -3.58 -4.81
C LEU A 87 -62.67 -4.91 -4.54
N ASN A 88 -62.41 -5.94 -5.34
CA ASN A 88 -62.99 -7.27 -5.15
C ASN A 88 -62.50 -7.97 -3.87
N LEU A 89 -61.24 -7.71 -3.48
CA LEU A 89 -60.62 -8.23 -2.26
C LEU A 89 -61.09 -7.47 -1.01
N ASN A 90 -61.23 -6.14 -1.09
CA ASN A 90 -61.58 -5.28 0.03
C ASN A 90 -63.04 -4.83 -0.07
N ARG A 91 -63.96 -5.70 0.37
CA ARG A 91 -65.40 -5.52 0.14
C ARG A 91 -66.09 -4.56 1.11
N SER A 92 -65.48 -4.27 2.26
CA SER A 92 -66.02 -3.34 3.25
C SER A 92 -65.24 -2.02 3.28
N ARG A 93 -65.89 -0.96 3.76
CA ARG A 93 -65.25 0.35 3.94
C ARG A 93 -64.07 0.30 4.90
N SER A 94 -64.14 -0.54 5.94
CA SER A 94 -63.03 -0.76 6.87
C SER A 94 -61.85 -1.46 6.21
N ASP A 95 -62.10 -2.46 5.36
CA ASP A 95 -61.03 -3.19 4.67
C ASP A 95 -60.31 -2.29 3.68
N LEU A 96 -61.06 -1.49 2.90
CA LEU A 96 -60.50 -0.50 2.00
C LEU A 96 -59.62 0.53 2.74
N LYS A 97 -60.09 1.01 3.89
CA LYS A 97 -59.31 1.94 4.72
C LYS A 97 -58.01 1.31 5.18
N ASN A 98 -58.05 0.07 5.68
CA ASN A 98 -56.86 -0.63 6.16
C ASN A 98 -55.88 -0.94 5.03
N ALA A 99 -56.37 -1.38 3.87
CA ALA A 99 -55.54 -1.70 2.71
C ALA A 99 -54.86 -0.44 2.13
N LEU A 100 -55.55 0.71 2.14
CA LEU A 100 -54.94 1.98 1.76
C LEU A 100 -53.87 2.43 2.75
N ILE A 101 -54.11 2.30 4.06
CA ILE A 101 -53.10 2.61 5.09
C ILE A 101 -51.86 1.71 4.94
N GLN A 102 -52.05 0.41 4.71
CA GLN A 102 -50.92 -0.50 4.49
C GLN A 102 -50.11 -0.14 3.25
N ARG A 103 -50.78 0.24 2.16
CA ARG A 103 -50.12 0.70 0.93
C ARG A 103 -49.36 2.02 1.14
N ASP A 104 -49.94 2.96 1.89
CA ASP A 104 -49.28 4.23 2.22
C ASP A 104 -48.03 4.01 3.09
N ASN A 105 -48.15 3.19 4.13
CA ASN A 105 -47.01 2.81 4.97
C ASN A 105 -45.90 2.14 4.16
N TYR A 106 -46.26 1.22 3.27
CA TYR A 106 -45.31 0.56 2.37
C TYR A 106 -44.51 1.57 1.54
N TYR A 107 -45.17 2.53 0.88
CA TYR A 107 -44.46 3.55 0.12
C TYR A 107 -43.68 4.53 1.01
N GLY A 108 -44.16 4.81 2.23
CA GLY A 108 -43.42 5.57 3.23
C GLY A 108 -42.10 4.91 3.62
N GLU A 109 -42.10 3.58 3.80
CA GLU A 109 -40.89 2.80 4.08
C GLU A 109 -39.92 2.77 2.88
N VAL A 110 -40.43 2.57 1.66
CA VAL A 110 -39.61 2.62 0.43
C VAL A 110 -38.94 3.98 0.28
N CYS A 111 -39.67 5.07 0.47
CA CYS A 111 -39.11 6.42 0.40
C CYS A 111 -38.05 6.67 1.50
N ARG A 112 -38.30 6.20 2.73
CA ARG A 112 -37.34 6.31 3.84
C ARG A 112 -36.05 5.55 3.52
N SER A 113 -36.18 4.30 3.08
CA SER A 113 -35.06 3.44 2.70
C SER A 113 -34.26 4.05 1.54
N ALA A 114 -34.93 4.53 0.49
CA ALA A 114 -34.26 5.24 -0.61
C ALA A 114 -33.51 6.50 -0.13
N GLY A 115 -34.06 7.22 0.85
CA GLY A 115 -33.39 8.34 1.50
C GLY A 115 -32.12 7.95 2.26
N GLU A 116 -32.14 6.81 2.95
CA GLU A 116 -30.97 6.23 3.64
C GLU A 116 -29.91 5.78 2.63
N PHE A 117 -30.29 5.04 1.58
CA PHE A 117 -29.39 4.65 0.50
C PHE A 117 -28.71 5.85 -0.16
N LEU A 118 -29.44 6.95 -0.37
CA LEU A 118 -28.88 8.17 -0.94
C LEU A 118 -27.86 8.83 0.00
N ARG A 119 -28.09 8.80 1.32
CA ARG A 119 -27.12 9.30 2.31
C ARG A 119 -25.86 8.45 2.34
N ASP A 120 -26.02 7.14 2.38
CA ASP A 120 -24.89 6.20 2.41
C ASP A 120 -24.06 6.31 1.15
N LYS A 121 -24.71 6.43 -0.02
CA LYS A 121 -24.03 6.69 -1.29
C LYS A 121 -23.16 7.95 -1.21
N LYS A 122 -23.69 9.07 -0.70
CA LYS A 122 -22.92 10.31 -0.54
C LYS A 122 -21.74 10.16 0.41
N GLN A 123 -21.90 9.44 1.52
CA GLN A 123 -20.81 9.18 2.46
C GLN A 123 -19.72 8.31 1.83
N LEU A 124 -20.10 7.27 1.09
CA LEU A 124 -19.15 6.41 0.37
C LEU A 124 -18.41 7.19 -0.72
N GLU A 125 -19.11 8.03 -1.49
CA GLU A 125 -18.49 8.91 -2.49
C GLU A 125 -17.44 9.84 -1.84
N ALA A 126 -17.77 10.46 -0.69
CA ALA A 126 -16.81 11.30 0.05
C ALA A 126 -15.61 10.51 0.59
N LYS A 127 -15.82 9.26 1.01
CA LYS A 127 -14.72 8.38 1.44
C LYS A 127 -13.80 8.02 0.26
N ILE A 128 -14.38 7.72 -0.90
CA ILE A 128 -13.64 7.42 -2.13
C ILE A 128 -12.81 8.62 -2.57
N THR A 129 -13.35 9.83 -2.55
CA THR A 129 -12.58 11.03 -2.93
C THR A 129 -11.41 11.27 -1.98
N ARG A 130 -11.64 11.14 -0.67
CA ARG A 130 -10.57 11.23 0.34
C ARG A 130 -9.47 10.19 0.11
N MET A 131 -9.83 8.92 -0.06
CA MET A 131 -8.87 7.84 -0.31
C MET A 131 -8.10 8.06 -1.62
N LYS A 132 -8.74 8.55 -2.67
CA LYS A 132 -8.06 8.90 -3.92
C LYS A 132 -7.02 10.01 -3.73
N SER A 133 -7.32 11.02 -2.91
CA SER A 133 -6.36 12.08 -2.56
C SER A 133 -5.16 11.49 -1.84
N GLU A 134 -5.40 10.68 -0.79
CA GLU A 134 -4.34 10.06 0.01
C GLU A 134 -3.45 9.13 -0.84
N ILE A 135 -4.03 8.36 -1.75
CA ILE A 135 -3.27 7.54 -2.71
C ILE A 135 -2.37 8.42 -3.60
N ASN A 136 -2.88 9.57 -4.05
CA ASN A 136 -2.10 10.49 -4.88
C ASN A 136 -0.94 11.12 -4.10
N ASP A 137 -1.19 11.53 -2.86
CA ASP A 137 -0.17 12.10 -1.97
C ASP A 137 0.93 11.07 -1.66
N LEU A 138 0.55 9.83 -1.35
CA LEU A 138 1.50 8.73 -1.13
C LEU A 138 2.31 8.41 -2.39
N LYS A 139 1.69 8.42 -3.58
CA LYS A 139 2.42 8.24 -4.85
C LYS A 139 3.45 9.32 -5.07
N ASN A 140 3.12 10.58 -4.77
CA ASN A 140 4.07 11.69 -4.86
C ASN A 140 5.24 11.51 -3.89
N GLN A 141 4.97 11.15 -2.63
CA GLN A 141 6.01 10.88 -1.63
C GLN A 141 6.94 9.74 -2.05
N VAL A 142 6.41 8.65 -2.61
CA VAL A 142 7.22 7.54 -3.14
C VAL A 142 8.12 8.02 -4.28
N ALA A 143 7.58 8.78 -5.22
CA ALA A 143 8.37 9.32 -6.33
C ALA A 143 9.49 10.27 -5.86
N GLU A 144 9.23 11.10 -4.86
CA GLU A 144 10.24 11.97 -4.24
C GLU A 144 11.33 11.15 -3.54
N LEU A 145 10.95 10.14 -2.75
CA LEU A 145 11.90 9.26 -2.07
C LEU A 145 12.76 8.46 -3.06
N GLU A 146 12.18 7.93 -4.13
CA GLU A 146 12.92 7.26 -5.20
C GLU A 146 13.93 8.20 -5.86
N GLN A 147 13.54 9.45 -6.14
CA GLN A 147 14.45 10.44 -6.71
C GLN A 147 15.58 10.80 -5.73
N MET A 148 15.26 11.02 -4.45
CA MET A 148 16.27 11.29 -3.41
C MET A 148 17.24 10.13 -3.25
N ASN A 149 16.74 8.89 -3.23
CA ASN A 149 17.57 7.70 -3.10
C ASN A 149 18.50 7.54 -4.31
N THR A 150 17.98 7.73 -5.52
CA THR A 150 18.78 7.70 -6.77
C THR A 150 19.89 8.76 -6.74
N LYS A 151 19.58 10.00 -6.32
CA LYS A 151 20.58 11.07 -6.15
C LYS A 151 21.63 10.69 -5.12
N ARG A 152 21.22 10.08 -4.00
CA ARG A 152 22.12 9.65 -2.92
C ARG A 152 23.08 8.54 -3.36
N ILE A 153 22.54 7.53 -4.06
CA ILE A 153 23.33 6.43 -4.64
C ILE A 153 24.34 7.00 -5.64
N ASN A 154 23.91 7.84 -6.58
CA ASN A 154 24.80 8.44 -7.57
C ASN A 154 25.92 9.25 -6.92
N ARG A 155 25.62 10.07 -5.91
CA ARG A 155 26.63 10.83 -5.17
C ARG A 155 27.61 9.92 -4.45
N TYR A 156 27.12 8.86 -3.79
CA TYR A 156 27.98 7.89 -3.13
C TYR A 156 28.90 7.17 -4.12
N SER A 157 28.36 6.70 -5.24
CA SER A 157 29.12 6.07 -6.31
C SER A 157 30.20 6.99 -6.88
N GLN A 158 29.90 8.27 -7.09
CA GLN A 158 30.91 9.26 -7.54
C GLN A 158 32.06 9.43 -6.53
N VAL A 159 31.75 9.51 -5.24
CA VAL A 159 32.77 9.61 -4.17
C VAL A 159 33.61 8.33 -4.07
N MET A 160 32.99 7.17 -4.23
CA MET A 160 33.72 5.90 -4.20
C MET A 160 34.62 5.74 -5.42
N LEU A 161 34.13 6.10 -6.62
CA LEU A 161 34.91 6.11 -7.85
C LEU A 161 36.13 7.04 -7.77
N SER A 162 35.98 8.25 -7.21
CA SER A 162 37.11 9.17 -7.07
C SER A 162 38.17 8.64 -6.10
N LYS A 163 37.76 8.00 -5.00
CA LYS A 163 38.68 7.34 -4.07
C LYS A 163 39.40 6.15 -4.71
N MET A 164 38.67 5.30 -5.45
CA MET A 164 39.26 4.16 -6.16
C MET A 164 40.25 4.63 -7.23
N LYS A 165 39.92 5.68 -7.99
CA LYS A 165 40.83 6.31 -8.94
C LYS A 165 42.11 6.78 -8.25
N LYS A 166 41.99 7.50 -7.14
CA LYS A 166 43.16 7.98 -6.38
C LYS A 166 44.06 6.82 -5.90
N VAL A 167 43.47 5.71 -5.46
CA VAL A 167 44.24 4.51 -5.08
C VAL A 167 44.95 3.92 -6.29
N LEU A 168 44.28 3.83 -7.45
CA LEU A 168 44.89 3.35 -8.69
C LEU A 168 46.08 4.24 -9.09
N ASP A 169 45.89 5.56 -9.09
CA ASP A 169 46.91 6.56 -9.44
C ASP A 169 48.12 6.53 -8.48
N THR A 170 47.91 6.19 -7.20
CA THR A 170 48.96 6.22 -6.18
C THR A 170 49.70 4.88 -6.02
N TYR A 171 49.01 3.75 -6.19
CA TYR A 171 49.52 2.44 -5.77
C TYR A 171 49.62 1.40 -6.89
N VAL A 172 49.15 1.69 -8.10
CA VAL A 172 49.22 0.75 -9.22
C VAL A 172 50.20 1.26 -10.27
N TYR A 173 51.21 0.44 -10.57
CA TYR A 173 52.11 0.70 -11.68
C TYR A 173 51.31 0.78 -13.00
N PRO A 174 51.59 1.76 -13.89
CA PRO A 174 50.82 1.99 -15.11
C PRO A 174 50.56 0.73 -15.93
N ASP A 175 51.55 -0.17 -16.02
CA ASP A 175 51.45 -1.42 -16.78
C ASP A 175 50.45 -2.41 -16.18
N ILE A 176 50.40 -2.51 -14.84
CA ILE A 176 49.46 -3.39 -14.13
C ILE A 176 48.04 -2.81 -14.22
N ALA A 177 47.89 -1.48 -14.14
CA ALA A 177 46.61 -0.81 -14.32
C ALA A 177 46.04 -1.04 -15.74
N ASN A 178 46.89 -0.92 -16.77
CA ASN A 178 46.51 -1.13 -18.16
C ASN A 178 46.05 -2.57 -18.44
N GLU A 179 46.71 -3.57 -17.87
CA GLU A 179 46.30 -4.97 -18.00
C GLU A 179 44.96 -5.27 -17.29
N ILE A 180 44.73 -4.68 -16.11
CA ILE A 180 43.43 -4.78 -15.43
C ILE A 180 42.31 -4.14 -16.28
N LEU A 181 42.56 -2.97 -16.85
CA LEU A 181 41.58 -2.25 -17.68
C LEU A 181 41.25 -2.98 -18.98
N LYS A 182 42.23 -3.64 -19.62
CA LYS A 182 41.98 -4.53 -20.77
C LYS A 182 41.10 -5.71 -20.38
N LYS A 183 41.35 -6.33 -19.23
CA LYS A 183 40.59 -7.50 -18.75
C LYS A 183 39.13 -7.18 -18.44
N GLU A 184 38.85 -6.00 -17.91
CA GLU A 184 37.48 -5.51 -17.64
C GLU A 184 36.78 -4.92 -18.88
N GLY A 185 37.40 -4.98 -20.07
CA GLY A 185 36.80 -4.51 -21.33
C GLY A 185 36.81 -3.00 -21.54
N LEU A 186 37.56 -2.24 -20.74
CA LEU A 186 37.69 -0.78 -20.80
C LEU A 186 38.89 -0.29 -21.62
N GLY A 187 39.66 -1.19 -22.23
CA GLY A 187 40.90 -0.87 -22.94
C GLY A 187 40.75 0.06 -24.16
N SER A 188 39.55 0.18 -24.75
CA SER A 188 39.30 1.01 -25.93
C SER A 188 39.27 2.52 -25.66
N LEU A 189 39.19 2.96 -24.40
CA LEU A 189 39.20 4.37 -24.03
C LEU A 189 40.56 5.06 -24.23
N PHE A 190 41.67 4.30 -24.21
CA PHE A 190 43.02 4.86 -24.36
C PHE A 190 43.33 5.36 -25.77
N GLY A 191 42.82 4.68 -26.80
CA GLY A 191 43.02 5.08 -28.19
C GLY A 191 42.38 6.43 -28.55
N LEU A 192 41.56 7.01 -27.65
CA LEU A 192 40.94 8.31 -27.85
C LEU A 192 41.77 9.49 -27.31
N TYR A 193 42.68 9.26 -26.35
CA TYR A 193 43.36 10.35 -25.60
C TYR A 193 44.86 10.43 -25.85
N VAL A 194 45.50 9.35 -26.32
CA VAL A 194 46.93 9.33 -26.64
C VAL A 194 47.07 9.05 -28.14
N ASN A 195 47.57 10.04 -28.90
CA ASN A 195 47.91 9.83 -30.30
C ASN A 195 49.22 9.01 -30.37
N PRO A 196 49.20 7.77 -30.87
CA PRO A 196 50.40 6.93 -30.91
C PRO A 196 51.53 7.53 -31.74
N GLU A 197 51.22 8.32 -32.79
CA GLU A 197 52.24 8.98 -33.61
C GLU A 197 53.02 10.07 -32.85
N SER A 198 52.37 10.81 -31.95
CA SER A 198 53.06 11.83 -31.14
C SER A 198 54.00 11.21 -30.12
N VAL A 199 53.64 10.05 -29.56
CA VAL A 199 54.49 9.35 -28.59
C VAL A 199 55.75 8.82 -29.27
N GLU A 200 55.65 8.24 -30.47
CA GLU A 200 56.82 7.80 -31.22
C GLU A 200 57.74 8.96 -31.61
N SER A 201 57.20 10.15 -31.89
CA SER A 201 58.02 11.32 -32.23
C SER A 201 58.82 11.92 -31.08
N GLU A 202 58.38 11.70 -29.83
CA GLU A 202 59.05 12.21 -28.61
C GLU A 202 59.80 11.12 -27.84
N MET A 203 59.75 9.85 -28.29
CA MET A 203 60.42 8.73 -27.64
C MET A 203 61.91 8.71 -28.01
N ILE A 204 62.78 8.92 -27.02
CA ILE A 204 64.23 8.80 -27.21
C ILE A 204 64.60 7.32 -27.39
N THR A 205 65.00 6.95 -28.59
CA THR A 205 65.54 5.62 -28.94
C THR A 205 67.08 5.63 -28.90
N PRO A 206 67.74 4.45 -28.89
CA PRO A 206 69.20 4.37 -28.95
C PRO A 206 69.83 5.04 -30.18
N GLU A 207 69.10 5.16 -31.29
CA GLU A 207 69.55 5.88 -32.49
C GLU A 207 69.25 7.40 -32.45
N SER A 208 68.56 7.88 -31.41
CA SER A 208 68.18 9.29 -31.30
C SER A 208 69.40 10.18 -31.01
N VAL A 209 69.59 11.19 -31.86
CA VAL A 209 70.67 12.18 -31.68
C VAL A 209 70.20 13.22 -30.66
N LEU A 210 70.84 13.24 -29.49
CA LEU A 210 70.58 14.25 -28.47
C LEU A 210 71.35 15.53 -28.84
N GLU A 211 70.62 16.58 -29.19
CA GLU A 211 71.20 17.92 -29.30
C GLU A 211 71.49 18.46 -27.89
N ILE A 212 72.71 18.22 -27.41
CA ILE A 212 73.19 18.83 -26.17
C ILE A 212 73.58 20.28 -26.50
N THR A 213 72.61 21.19 -26.43
CA THR A 213 72.93 22.62 -26.37
C THR A 213 73.58 22.89 -25.02
N SER A 214 74.88 23.18 -25.02
CA SER A 214 75.60 23.65 -23.85
C SER A 214 75.15 25.08 -23.50
N ASN A 215 73.98 25.21 -22.88
CA ASN A 215 73.56 26.45 -22.24
C ASN A 215 74.28 26.58 -20.89
N GLN A 216 75.50 27.12 -20.94
CA GLN A 216 76.00 27.90 -19.81
C GLN A 216 75.20 29.20 -19.76
N ASN A 217 74.13 29.21 -18.97
CA ASN A 217 73.57 30.40 -18.35
C ASN A 217 72.86 29.95 -17.08
N ILE A 218 73.65 29.86 -16.00
CA ILE A 218 73.14 29.91 -14.64
C ILE A 218 72.77 31.39 -14.45
N SER A 219 71.49 31.73 -14.61
CA SER A 219 70.97 32.97 -14.04
C SER A 219 70.52 32.64 -12.62
N ASP A 220 71.28 33.11 -11.64
CA ASP A 220 70.82 33.27 -10.28
C ASP A 220 69.63 34.22 -10.30
N GLU A 221 68.40 33.71 -10.17
CA GLU A 221 67.26 34.44 -9.60
C GLU A 221 66.11 33.45 -9.32
N ASP A 222 66.00 33.10 -8.04
CA ASP A 222 64.77 32.96 -7.25
C ASP A 222 63.69 31.97 -7.74
N ASP A 223 63.82 30.71 -7.33
CA ASP A 223 62.65 29.90 -6.97
C ASP A 223 62.84 29.48 -5.50
N THR A 224 62.14 30.19 -4.62
CA THR A 224 61.96 29.86 -3.21
C THR A 224 61.58 28.39 -3.07
N VAL A 225 62.53 27.58 -2.62
CA VAL A 225 62.27 26.23 -2.16
C VAL A 225 61.53 26.37 -0.84
N ASP A 226 60.21 26.16 -0.85
CA ASP A 226 59.41 26.11 0.37
C ASP A 226 60.07 25.10 1.32
N SER A 227 60.63 25.63 2.40
CA SER A 227 61.33 24.82 3.39
C SER A 227 60.34 23.88 4.08
N ILE A 228 60.82 22.66 4.38
CA ILE A 228 60.09 21.56 5.04
C ILE A 228 59.37 22.01 6.35
N GLN A 229 59.74 23.15 6.92
CA GLN A 229 59.09 23.80 8.04
C GLN A 229 57.59 24.13 7.80
N ASP A 230 57.20 24.45 6.56
CA ASP A 230 55.81 24.83 6.24
C ASP A 230 54.87 23.62 6.07
N LEU A 231 55.45 22.40 5.98
CA LEU A 231 54.70 21.14 5.84
C LEU A 231 54.31 20.53 7.20
N MET A 232 54.88 21.02 8.30
CA MET A 232 54.64 20.54 9.66
C MET A 232 53.85 21.61 10.43
N GLY A 233 52.53 21.54 10.31
CA GLY A 233 51.59 22.47 10.94
C GLY A 233 51.92 22.80 12.39
N GLY A 234 51.78 24.09 12.71
CA GLY A 234 52.00 24.64 14.05
C GLY A 234 51.31 23.81 15.13
N PHE A 235 52.12 23.20 15.98
CA PHE A 235 51.71 22.89 17.34
C PHE A 235 51.75 24.20 18.11
N ASP A 236 50.62 24.90 18.15
CA ASP A 236 50.38 25.87 19.22
C ASP A 236 49.77 25.09 20.40
N ASP A 237 50.60 24.90 21.42
CA ASP A 237 50.15 24.62 22.78
C ASP A 237 49.62 25.93 23.38
N GLU A 238 48.31 26.01 23.65
CA GLU A 238 47.69 26.72 24.80
C GLU A 238 46.20 26.39 24.97
#